data_AF-A0A1S7R919-F1
#
_entry.id   AF-A0A1S7R919-F1
#
_cell.length_a   1.000
_cell.length_b   1.000
_cell.length_c   1.000
_cell.angle_alpha   90.00
_cell.angle_beta   90.00
_cell.angle_gamma   90.00
#
_symmetry.space_group_name_H-M   'P 1'
#
loop_
_entity.id
_entity.type
_entity.pdbx_description
1 polymer ?
#
loop_
_entity_poly.entity_id
_entity_poly.type
_entity_poly.pdbx_seq_one_letter_code
_entity_poly.pdbx_strand_id
1 'polypeptide(L)'
;MEYNAFFPPHEGLRLKDIADRFGAELSDDTAGERIIRSVAPVYRAKPDQLCYILSRKSSEELLTCEAGAVICDAALKNLIPPHIPALISKTPHTLFAQVGALLHPSAMRPSIVAPMEAEISPAAYVDPSAKLEPGVIVEPLAVIGAGVHIGAGTRIGPGVVIGPDVQIGRDCTIAGGASILVALLGNNVIIHNGARIGQDGFGYAPGPRGMLKIVQIGRVIIQDNVEVGANTTIDRGTMDDTVIGEGTKVDNQVQIGHNVRIGRHCGIVSGVGIAGSTRIGDGVMIGGATGINGHITIGDGVQIAAMSGVVSDVPAGARYGGIPARPMKHFLRDMADILARAEERDKKTGEKTMADETKATLGAADILEVMKLLPHRYPFLLIDKIIEIDGNNSAIGIKNVTVNEPHFTGHFPDRPIMPGVLIVEAMAQTAGAICARSQGEGGHLVYFMTIDNARFRKPVIPGDRLEIHVTKQRQRGNVFKFHCEAKVDGALVAEADVGAMMIPEDQQ
;
A
#
# COMPACT_ATOMS: atom_id res chain seq x y z
N MET A 1 -5.63 33.61 15.80
CA MET A 1 -6.17 34.18 14.54
C MET A 1 -7.64 33.74 14.48
N GLU A 2 -8.60 34.63 14.73
CA GLU A 2 -10.05 34.32 14.81
C GLU A 2 -10.80 34.70 13.52
N TYR A 3 -10.15 34.53 12.36
CA TYR A 3 -10.82 34.79 11.08
C TYR A 3 -11.57 33.53 10.63
N ASN A 4 -12.91 33.59 10.59
CA ASN A 4 -13.78 32.48 10.13
C ASN A 4 -14.84 32.96 9.13
N ALA A 5 -14.46 33.83 8.18
CA ALA A 5 -15.40 34.37 7.19
C ALA A 5 -15.81 33.37 6.09
N PHE A 6 -15.21 32.17 6.06
CA PHE A 6 -15.52 31.14 5.06
C PHE A 6 -16.92 30.56 5.24
N PHE A 7 -17.36 30.41 6.50
CA PHE A 7 -18.68 29.90 6.85
C PHE A 7 -19.28 30.80 7.94
N PRO A 8 -20.01 31.86 7.57
CA PRO A 8 -20.62 32.75 8.54
C PRO A 8 -21.66 32.00 9.39
N PRO A 9 -21.84 32.37 10.67
CA PRO A 9 -22.80 31.70 11.55
C PRO A 9 -24.24 31.84 11.05
N HIS A 10 -25.04 30.80 11.31
CA HIS A 10 -26.47 30.74 10.95
C HIS A 10 -27.27 31.86 11.64
N GLU A 11 -28.44 32.20 11.08
CA GLU A 11 -29.42 33.08 11.73
C GLU A 11 -29.95 32.53 13.07
N GLY A 12 -29.63 31.28 13.39
CA GLY A 12 -29.92 30.62 14.66
C GLY A 12 -31.01 29.56 14.57
N LEU A 13 -30.92 28.55 15.43
CA LEU A 13 -31.93 27.52 15.67
C LEU A 13 -32.21 27.45 17.17
N ARG A 14 -33.48 27.33 17.58
CA ARG A 14 -33.81 27.13 19.00
C ARG A 14 -33.42 25.72 19.44
N LEU A 15 -32.94 25.58 20.66
CA LEU A 15 -32.64 24.26 21.23
C LEU A 15 -33.84 23.33 21.24
N LYS A 16 -35.03 23.86 21.51
CA LYS A 16 -36.28 23.10 21.45
C LYS A 16 -36.57 22.56 20.05
N ASP A 17 -36.41 23.39 19.01
CA ASP A 17 -36.62 22.97 17.63
C ASP A 17 -35.62 21.88 17.21
N ILE A 18 -34.37 21.95 17.70
CA ILE A 18 -33.36 20.91 17.49
C ILE A 18 -33.79 19.60 18.19
N ALA A 19 -34.19 19.69 19.46
CA ALA A 19 -34.61 18.54 20.26
C ALA A 19 -35.82 17.84 19.62
N ASP A 20 -36.86 18.60 19.30
CA ASP A 20 -38.11 18.10 18.71
C ASP A 20 -37.87 17.49 17.32
N ARG A 21 -37.08 18.14 16.47
CA ARG A 21 -36.81 17.68 15.09
C ARG A 21 -36.06 16.35 15.05
N PHE A 22 -35.14 16.13 15.98
CA PHE A 22 -34.26 14.95 15.97
C PHE A 22 -34.56 13.94 17.09
N GLY A 23 -35.63 14.15 17.86
CA GLY A 23 -36.04 13.26 18.94
C GLY A 23 -35.02 13.16 20.07
N ALA A 24 -34.31 14.25 20.38
CA ALA A 24 -33.41 14.34 21.52
C ALA A 24 -34.15 14.89 22.75
N GLU A 25 -33.72 14.49 23.95
CA GLU A 25 -34.25 15.05 25.20
C GLU A 25 -33.42 16.28 25.59
N LEU A 26 -34.09 17.40 25.89
CA LEU A 26 -33.44 18.57 26.46
C LEU A 26 -33.41 18.43 27.99
N SER A 27 -32.22 18.56 28.60
CA SER A 27 -32.07 18.35 30.04
C SER A 27 -32.72 19.44 30.91
N ASP A 28 -32.99 20.60 30.32
CA ASP A 28 -33.58 21.77 30.96
C ASP A 28 -34.53 22.45 29.97
N ASP A 29 -35.83 22.23 30.13
CA ASP A 29 -36.88 22.78 29.27
C ASP A 29 -36.88 24.32 29.25
N THR A 30 -36.38 24.97 30.31
CA THR A 30 -36.31 26.43 30.38
C THR A 30 -35.27 27.02 29.42
N ALA A 31 -34.31 26.21 28.98
CA ALA A 31 -33.32 26.58 27.98
C ALA A 31 -33.82 26.42 26.52
N GLY A 32 -35.06 25.97 26.30
CA GLY A 32 -35.59 25.65 24.97
C GLY A 32 -35.52 26.79 23.95
N GLU A 33 -35.70 28.04 24.38
CA GLU A 33 -35.65 29.24 23.52
C GLU A 33 -34.22 29.73 23.24
N ARG A 34 -33.18 29.11 23.81
CA ARG A 34 -31.78 29.48 23.53
C ARG A 34 -31.45 29.23 22.06
N ILE A 35 -30.81 30.22 21.44
CA ILE A 35 -30.47 30.21 20.02
C ILE A 35 -29.05 29.69 19.82
N ILE A 36 -28.92 28.66 18.99
CA ILE A 36 -27.66 28.10 18.51
C ILE A 36 -27.42 28.54 17.07
N ARG A 37 -26.25 29.14 16.82
CA ARG A 37 -25.86 29.72 15.52
C ARG A 37 -24.73 28.96 14.84
N SER A 38 -23.97 28.16 15.59
CA SER A 38 -22.82 27.42 15.06
C SER A 38 -22.48 26.20 15.90
N VAL A 39 -21.43 25.48 15.50
CA VAL A 39 -20.86 24.35 16.22
C VAL A 39 -19.40 24.62 16.57
N ALA A 40 -18.92 24.04 17.67
CA ALA A 40 -17.54 24.19 18.11
C ALA A 40 -17.07 23.00 18.96
N PRO A 41 -15.75 22.75 19.03
CA PRO A 41 -15.21 21.79 19.99
C PRO A 41 -15.32 22.34 21.43
N VAL A 42 -15.42 21.43 22.40
CA VAL A 42 -15.76 21.72 23.80
C VAL A 42 -14.87 22.83 24.40
N TYR A 43 -13.55 22.72 24.23
CA TYR A 43 -12.57 23.64 24.82
C TYR A 43 -12.68 25.11 24.40
N ARG A 44 -13.41 25.45 23.33
CA ARG A 44 -13.58 26.85 22.85
C ARG A 44 -15.01 27.23 22.51
N ALA A 45 -15.97 26.36 22.79
CA ALA A 45 -17.36 26.59 22.44
C ALA A 45 -17.92 27.80 23.20
N LYS A 46 -18.68 28.63 22.47
CA LYS A 46 -19.29 29.87 22.96
C LYS A 46 -20.80 29.73 23.23
N PRO A 47 -21.45 30.71 23.92
CA PRO A 47 -22.84 30.59 24.37
C PRO A 47 -23.89 30.42 23.27
N ASP A 48 -23.55 30.70 22.02
CA ASP A 48 -24.40 30.51 20.83
C ASP A 48 -23.98 29.28 20.01
N GLN A 49 -23.13 28.41 20.54
CA GLN A 49 -22.56 27.27 19.83
C GLN A 49 -22.92 25.94 20.48
N LEU A 50 -23.03 24.91 19.65
CA LEU A 50 -23.26 23.54 20.07
C LEU A 50 -21.97 22.73 19.99
N CYS A 51 -21.70 21.93 21.02
CA CYS A 51 -20.63 20.93 21.01
C CYS A 51 -21.19 19.55 21.36
N TYR A 52 -20.36 18.52 21.33
CA TYR A 52 -20.76 17.17 21.73
C TYR A 52 -19.64 16.45 22.48
N ILE A 53 -20.01 15.47 23.30
CA ILE A 53 -19.08 14.55 23.96
C ILE A 53 -19.48 13.09 23.72
N LEU A 54 -18.48 12.22 23.56
CA LEU A 54 -18.67 10.77 23.39
C LEU A 54 -18.06 9.94 24.52
N SER A 55 -17.25 10.56 25.37
CA SER A 55 -16.58 9.84 26.46
C SER A 55 -16.21 10.79 27.59
N ARG A 56 -15.82 10.22 28.72
CA ARG A 56 -15.32 10.97 29.87
C ARG A 56 -14.00 11.72 29.62
N LYS A 57 -13.32 11.49 28.49
CA LYS A 57 -12.05 12.16 28.17
C LYS A 57 -12.18 13.69 28.09
N SER A 58 -13.37 14.19 27.76
CA SER A 58 -13.66 15.63 27.69
C SER A 58 -13.95 16.28 29.05
N SER A 59 -13.83 15.56 30.18
CA SER A 59 -14.21 16.08 31.50
C SER A 59 -13.43 17.33 31.90
N GLU A 60 -12.14 17.40 31.56
CA GLU A 60 -11.33 18.60 31.85
C GLU A 60 -11.75 19.79 31.00
N GLU A 61 -11.98 19.59 29.70
CA GLU A 61 -12.43 20.65 28.78
C GLU A 61 -13.83 21.19 29.15
N LEU A 62 -14.68 20.35 29.74
CA LEU A 62 -16.01 20.76 30.19
C LEU A 62 -15.95 21.76 31.36
N LEU A 63 -14.90 21.75 32.17
CA LEU A 63 -14.77 22.67 33.32
C LEU A 63 -14.72 24.14 32.89
N THR A 64 -14.20 24.41 31.69
CA THR A 64 -14.06 25.76 31.13
C THR A 64 -14.99 25.98 29.92
N CYS A 65 -15.96 25.10 29.70
CA CYS A 65 -16.84 25.18 28.54
C CYS A 65 -17.90 26.27 28.73
N GLU A 66 -18.16 27.05 27.69
CA GLU A 66 -19.18 28.11 27.68
C GLU A 66 -20.25 27.85 26.60
N ALA A 67 -20.40 26.59 26.15
CA ALA A 67 -21.29 26.25 25.05
C ALA A 67 -22.75 26.64 25.32
N GLY A 68 -23.48 26.95 24.25
CA GLY A 68 -24.92 27.15 24.31
C GLY A 68 -25.65 25.87 24.71
N ALA A 69 -25.17 24.71 24.26
CA ALA A 69 -25.58 23.39 24.73
C ALA A 69 -24.50 22.33 24.43
N VAL A 70 -24.59 21.18 25.08
CA VAL A 70 -23.75 20.00 24.79
C VAL A 70 -24.61 18.80 24.40
N ILE A 71 -24.32 18.16 23.27
CA ILE A 71 -24.92 16.87 22.92
C ILE A 71 -24.18 15.74 23.64
N CYS A 72 -24.90 14.84 24.29
CA CYS A 72 -24.29 13.67 24.93
C CYS A 72 -25.24 12.46 24.99
N ASP A 73 -24.69 11.30 25.32
CA ASP A 73 -25.49 10.17 25.78
C ASP A 73 -25.95 10.39 27.23
N ALA A 74 -27.07 9.76 27.63
CA ALA A 74 -27.62 9.88 28.97
C ALA A 74 -26.60 9.52 30.07
N ALA A 75 -25.72 8.53 29.82
CA ALA A 75 -24.68 8.11 30.76
C ALA A 75 -23.60 9.18 31.02
N LEU A 76 -23.50 10.20 30.17
CA LEU A 76 -22.53 11.29 30.28
C LEU A 76 -23.16 12.61 30.77
N LYS A 77 -24.49 12.68 30.92
CA LYS A 77 -25.22 13.89 31.35
C LYS A 77 -24.63 14.53 32.59
N ASN A 78 -24.26 13.73 33.60
CA ASN A 78 -23.75 14.21 34.88
C ASN A 78 -22.35 14.86 34.80
N LEU A 79 -21.65 14.73 33.66
CA LEU A 79 -20.38 15.42 33.43
C LEU A 79 -20.59 16.84 32.90
N ILE A 80 -21.78 17.15 32.35
CA ILE A 80 -22.08 18.46 31.80
C ILE A 80 -22.24 19.45 32.97
N PRO A 81 -21.55 20.60 32.94
CA PRO A 81 -21.71 21.63 33.96
C PRO A 81 -23.19 22.03 34.12
N PRO A 82 -23.71 22.20 35.35
CA PRO A 82 -25.14 22.46 35.57
C PRO A 82 -25.71 23.70 34.88
N HIS A 83 -24.85 24.66 34.50
CA HIS A 83 -25.24 25.89 33.82
C HIS A 83 -25.36 25.74 32.29
N ILE A 84 -25.02 24.58 31.73
CA ILE A 84 -25.08 24.29 30.30
C ILE A 84 -26.18 23.24 30.06
N PRO A 85 -27.20 23.52 29.24
CA PRO A 85 -28.21 22.53 28.90
C PRO A 85 -27.60 21.42 28.04
N ALA A 86 -28.04 20.18 28.26
CA ALA A 86 -27.63 19.02 27.49
C ALA A 86 -28.74 18.58 26.54
N LEU A 87 -28.36 18.24 25.30
CA LEU A 87 -29.19 17.51 24.34
C LEU A 87 -28.83 16.03 24.42
N ILE A 88 -29.71 15.24 25.00
CA ILE A 88 -29.49 13.83 25.29
C ILE A 88 -29.97 13.01 24.08
N SER A 89 -29.06 12.26 23.47
CA SER A 89 -29.32 11.42 22.30
C SER A 89 -28.59 10.08 22.40
N LYS A 90 -29.21 9.02 21.90
CA LYS A 90 -28.56 7.70 21.76
C LYS A 90 -27.47 7.69 20.69
N THR A 91 -27.47 8.68 19.80
CA THR A 91 -26.48 8.83 18.72
C THR A 91 -25.92 10.25 18.69
N PRO A 92 -25.13 10.67 19.71
CA PRO A 92 -24.67 12.05 19.87
C PRO A 92 -23.90 12.57 18.66
N HIS A 93 -23.04 11.72 18.09
CA HIS A 93 -22.22 12.07 16.92
C HIS A 93 -23.07 12.31 15.67
N THR A 94 -24.07 11.46 15.43
CA THR A 94 -25.01 11.61 14.31
C THR A 94 -25.84 12.88 14.46
N LEU A 95 -26.35 13.15 15.67
CA LEU A 95 -27.10 14.38 15.93
C LEU A 95 -26.23 15.62 15.70
N PHE A 96 -24.97 15.60 16.14
CA PHE A 96 -24.04 16.70 15.88
C PHE A 96 -23.82 16.92 14.38
N ALA A 97 -23.66 15.86 13.59
CA ALA A 97 -23.53 15.97 12.13
C ALA A 97 -24.79 16.55 11.47
N GLN A 98 -25.98 16.11 11.89
CA GLN A 98 -27.26 16.59 11.36
C GLN A 98 -27.51 18.08 11.69
N VAL A 99 -27.25 18.48 12.94
CA VAL A 99 -27.38 19.89 13.35
C VAL A 99 -26.33 20.76 12.67
N GLY A 100 -25.09 20.25 12.55
CA GLY A 100 -24.03 20.92 11.80
C GLY A 100 -24.43 21.22 10.35
N ALA A 101 -25.05 20.26 9.66
CA ALA A 101 -25.54 20.44 8.30
C ALA A 101 -26.65 21.50 8.19
N LEU A 102 -27.50 21.65 9.21
CA LEU A 102 -28.52 22.71 9.25
C LEU A 102 -27.93 24.09 9.51
N LEU A 103 -26.93 24.17 10.39
CA LEU A 103 -26.29 25.43 10.75
C LEU A 103 -25.31 25.90 9.68
N HIS A 104 -24.69 24.98 8.93
CA HIS A 104 -23.68 25.26 7.92
C HIS A 104 -23.96 24.55 6.59
N PRO A 105 -25.10 24.82 5.92
CA PRO A 105 -25.48 24.13 4.69
C PRO A 105 -24.48 24.36 3.55
N SER A 106 -23.85 25.55 3.50
CA SER A 106 -22.80 25.87 2.52
C SER A 106 -21.50 25.08 2.73
N ALA A 107 -21.27 24.50 3.92
CA ALA A 107 -20.10 23.67 4.19
C ALA A 107 -20.28 22.21 3.75
N MET A 108 -21.50 21.81 3.39
CA MET A 108 -21.80 20.42 3.00
C MET A 108 -21.33 20.07 1.58
N ARG A 109 -20.95 21.08 0.78
CA ARG A 109 -20.50 20.91 -0.60
C ARG A 109 -19.41 21.93 -0.92
N PRO A 110 -18.48 21.65 -1.85
CA PRO A 110 -17.52 22.65 -2.32
C PRO A 110 -18.22 23.93 -2.76
N SER A 111 -17.78 25.11 -2.31
CA SER A 111 -18.41 26.40 -2.66
C SER A 111 -18.15 26.82 -4.10
N ILE A 112 -19.04 27.64 -4.67
CA ILE A 112 -18.80 28.34 -5.94
C ILE A 112 -17.58 29.25 -5.75
N VAL A 113 -16.67 29.23 -6.73
CA VAL A 113 -15.37 29.94 -6.60
C VAL A 113 -15.49 31.38 -7.10
N ALA A 114 -16.29 31.62 -8.14
CA ALA A 114 -16.47 32.93 -8.74
C ALA A 114 -17.94 33.34 -8.79
N PRO A 115 -18.27 34.63 -8.58
CA PRO A 115 -19.62 35.13 -8.81
C PRO A 115 -20.04 34.82 -10.26
N MET A 116 -21.29 34.39 -10.42
CA MET A 116 -21.86 33.94 -11.69
C MET A 116 -22.91 34.94 -12.17
N GLU A 117 -22.73 35.47 -13.37
CA GLU A 117 -23.68 36.38 -14.03
C GLU A 117 -24.76 35.62 -14.82
N ALA A 118 -24.51 34.35 -15.13
CA ALA A 118 -25.40 33.44 -15.83
C ALA A 118 -25.18 32.01 -15.30
N GLU A 119 -26.13 31.11 -15.57
CA GLU A 119 -25.98 29.68 -15.21
C GLU A 119 -24.77 29.04 -15.91
N ILE A 120 -24.51 29.40 -17.16
CA ILE A 120 -23.33 28.96 -17.92
C ILE A 120 -22.41 30.16 -18.15
N SER A 121 -21.17 30.07 -17.67
CA SER A 121 -20.16 31.11 -17.89
C SER A 121 -19.82 31.27 -19.36
N PRO A 122 -19.69 32.50 -19.89
CA PRO A 122 -19.20 32.73 -21.26
C PRO A 122 -17.74 32.30 -21.47
N ALA A 123 -16.99 32.07 -20.38
CA ALA A 123 -15.64 31.54 -20.42
C ALA A 123 -15.58 30.00 -20.34
N ALA A 124 -16.72 29.32 -20.28
CA ALA A 124 -16.81 27.87 -20.41
C ALA A 124 -17.03 27.47 -21.87
N TYR A 125 -16.57 26.27 -22.23
CA TYR A 125 -16.90 25.65 -23.50
C TYR A 125 -17.91 24.53 -23.27
N VAL A 126 -19.04 24.59 -23.96
CA VAL A 126 -20.07 23.55 -23.95
C VAL A 126 -20.33 23.14 -25.38
N ASP A 127 -20.11 21.85 -25.69
CA ASP A 127 -20.40 21.33 -27.01
C ASP A 127 -21.90 21.51 -27.36
N PRO A 128 -22.26 21.91 -28.59
CA PRO A 128 -23.66 22.14 -28.97
C PRO A 128 -24.58 20.92 -28.85
N SER A 129 -24.04 19.70 -28.83
CA SER A 129 -24.82 18.47 -28.65
C SER A 129 -25.06 18.10 -27.19
N ALA A 130 -24.39 18.76 -26.23
CA ALA A 130 -24.57 18.51 -24.81
C ALA A 130 -25.97 18.94 -24.35
N LYS A 131 -26.54 18.17 -23.42
CA LYS A 131 -27.90 18.40 -22.88
C LYS A 131 -27.82 18.69 -21.39
N LEU A 132 -28.07 19.94 -21.03
CA LEU A 132 -28.07 20.41 -19.65
C LEU A 132 -29.52 20.66 -19.23
N GLU A 133 -29.95 20.00 -18.15
CA GLU A 133 -31.25 20.26 -17.52
C GLU A 133 -31.29 21.65 -16.80
N PRO A 134 -32.46 22.16 -16.40
CA PRO A 134 -32.57 23.47 -15.75
C PRO A 134 -31.76 23.61 -14.45
N GLY A 135 -31.21 24.80 -14.22
CA GLY A 135 -30.45 25.11 -13.01
C GLY A 135 -29.05 24.47 -12.96
N VAL A 136 -28.58 23.91 -14.08
CA VAL A 136 -27.18 23.45 -14.19
C VAL A 136 -26.27 24.66 -14.25
N ILE A 137 -25.30 24.71 -13.32
CA ILE A 137 -24.31 25.79 -13.25
C ILE A 137 -22.98 25.30 -13.83
N VAL A 138 -22.39 26.07 -14.75
CA VAL A 138 -21.10 25.79 -15.37
C VAL A 138 -20.15 26.98 -15.17
N GLU A 139 -19.17 26.80 -14.30
CA GLU A 139 -18.19 27.83 -13.92
C GLU A 139 -17.11 28.04 -15.03
N PRO A 140 -16.36 29.16 -15.00
CA PRO A 140 -15.37 29.52 -16.03
C PRO A 140 -14.35 28.42 -16.33
N LEU A 141 -13.90 28.34 -17.59
CA LEU A 141 -12.86 27.42 -18.07
C LEU A 141 -13.25 25.94 -18.02
N ALA A 142 -14.47 25.59 -17.63
CA ALA A 142 -14.98 24.23 -17.77
C ALA A 142 -15.14 23.87 -19.27
N VAL A 143 -14.89 22.60 -19.58
CA VAL A 143 -15.03 22.03 -20.94
C VAL A 143 -15.99 20.85 -20.87
N ILE A 144 -17.13 20.97 -21.53
CA ILE A 144 -18.16 19.93 -21.63
C ILE A 144 -18.16 19.37 -23.05
N GLY A 145 -17.82 18.08 -23.18
CA GLY A 145 -17.72 17.37 -24.45
C GLY A 145 -19.06 17.04 -25.12
N ALA A 146 -18.99 16.54 -26.35
CA ALA A 146 -20.14 16.15 -27.15
C ALA A 146 -20.97 15.03 -26.50
N GLY A 147 -22.29 15.05 -26.69
CA GLY A 147 -23.20 14.01 -26.20
C GLY A 147 -23.34 13.92 -24.67
N VAL A 148 -22.69 14.82 -23.91
CA VAL A 148 -22.80 14.85 -22.45
C VAL A 148 -24.21 15.21 -22.02
N HIS A 149 -24.71 14.54 -20.98
CA HIS A 149 -25.95 14.94 -20.30
C HIS A 149 -25.69 15.26 -18.83
N ILE A 150 -26.28 16.36 -18.35
CA ILE A 150 -26.14 16.83 -16.97
C ILE A 150 -27.53 17.13 -16.39
N GLY A 151 -27.86 16.47 -15.28
CA GLY A 151 -29.14 16.62 -14.59
C GLY A 151 -29.30 17.94 -13.83
N ALA A 152 -30.55 18.31 -13.55
CA ALA A 152 -30.94 19.56 -12.93
C ALA A 152 -30.22 19.82 -11.60
N GLY A 153 -29.94 21.09 -11.32
CA GLY A 153 -29.28 21.52 -10.07
C GLY A 153 -27.83 21.09 -9.92
N THR A 154 -27.25 20.38 -10.91
CA THR A 154 -25.85 19.99 -10.89
C THR A 154 -24.94 21.17 -11.17
N ARG A 155 -23.83 21.25 -10.43
CA ARG A 155 -22.80 22.26 -10.62
C ARG A 155 -21.49 21.67 -11.13
N ILE A 156 -20.94 22.31 -12.15
CA ILE A 156 -19.63 22.04 -12.74
C ILE A 156 -18.69 23.21 -12.41
N GLY A 157 -17.64 22.92 -11.64
CA GLY A 157 -16.67 23.88 -11.16
C GLY A 157 -15.65 24.33 -12.22
N PRO A 158 -14.81 25.31 -11.88
CA PRO A 158 -13.93 25.94 -12.87
C PRO A 158 -12.84 24.98 -13.34
N GLY A 159 -12.55 25.00 -14.63
CA GLY A 159 -11.52 24.14 -15.24
C GLY A 159 -11.83 22.65 -15.21
N VAL A 160 -13.07 22.24 -14.91
CA VAL A 160 -13.49 20.84 -15.00
C VAL A 160 -13.53 20.39 -16.46
N VAL A 161 -13.08 19.17 -16.74
CA VAL A 161 -13.16 18.57 -18.07
C VAL A 161 -14.08 17.35 -18.05
N ILE A 162 -15.14 17.39 -18.87
CA ILE A 162 -16.08 16.29 -19.05
C ILE A 162 -15.93 15.73 -20.46
N GLY A 163 -15.56 14.46 -20.55
CA GLY A 163 -15.38 13.74 -21.81
C GLY A 163 -16.70 13.45 -22.54
N PRO A 164 -16.64 13.05 -23.82
CA PRO A 164 -17.84 12.78 -24.61
C PRO A 164 -18.73 11.70 -23.98
N ASP A 165 -20.04 11.84 -24.19
CA ASP A 165 -21.09 10.89 -23.79
C ASP A 165 -21.21 10.60 -22.28
N VAL A 166 -20.42 11.28 -21.43
CA VAL A 166 -20.54 11.20 -19.97
C VAL A 166 -21.94 11.62 -19.52
N GLN A 167 -22.51 10.86 -18.58
CA GLN A 167 -23.83 11.13 -18.02
C GLN A 167 -23.68 11.47 -16.54
N ILE A 168 -24.21 12.61 -16.11
CA ILE A 168 -24.19 13.06 -14.72
C ILE A 168 -25.63 13.31 -14.27
N GLY A 169 -26.02 12.72 -13.14
CA GLY A 169 -27.33 12.90 -12.54
C GLY A 169 -27.59 14.31 -12.00
N ARG A 170 -28.63 14.42 -11.17
CA ARG A 170 -29.13 15.67 -10.58
C ARG A 170 -28.43 16.01 -9.28
N ASP A 171 -28.42 17.30 -8.95
CA ASP A 171 -27.91 17.84 -7.68
C ASP A 171 -26.47 17.45 -7.37
N CYS A 172 -25.66 17.15 -8.38
CA CYS A 172 -24.26 16.79 -8.24
C CYS A 172 -23.39 18.05 -8.08
N THR A 173 -22.18 17.88 -7.55
CA THR A 173 -21.18 18.95 -7.47
C THR A 173 -19.83 18.40 -7.92
N ILE A 174 -19.33 18.89 -9.04
CA ILE A 174 -18.02 18.55 -9.58
C ILE A 174 -17.09 19.74 -9.36
N ALA A 175 -16.21 19.66 -8.37
CA ALA A 175 -15.36 20.78 -7.97
C ALA A 175 -14.20 21.02 -8.94
N GLY A 176 -13.63 22.23 -8.86
CA GLY A 176 -12.70 22.75 -9.85
C GLY A 176 -11.48 21.85 -10.13
N GLY A 177 -11.09 21.78 -11.40
CA GLY A 177 -9.93 21.04 -11.89
C GLY A 177 -10.08 19.52 -11.97
N ALA A 178 -11.24 18.96 -11.61
CA ALA A 178 -11.53 17.54 -11.79
C ALA A 178 -11.69 17.16 -13.28
N SER A 179 -11.50 15.89 -13.63
CA SER A 179 -11.78 15.38 -14.97
C SER A 179 -12.57 14.07 -14.94
N ILE A 180 -13.64 14.00 -15.73
CA ILE A 180 -14.52 12.85 -15.85
C ILE A 180 -14.57 12.46 -17.32
N LEU A 181 -13.95 11.34 -17.70
CA LEU A 181 -13.72 11.01 -19.11
C LEU A 181 -14.68 9.96 -19.65
N VAL A 182 -14.83 8.84 -18.94
CA VAL A 182 -15.61 7.67 -19.39
C VAL A 182 -16.39 7.12 -18.20
N ALA A 183 -17.47 7.80 -17.85
CA ALA A 183 -18.21 7.51 -16.63
C ALA A 183 -19.71 7.82 -16.71
N LEU A 184 -20.47 7.14 -15.84
CA LEU A 184 -21.86 7.40 -15.53
C LEU A 184 -21.98 7.71 -14.03
N LEU A 185 -22.50 8.88 -13.70
CA LEU A 185 -22.70 9.36 -12.33
C LEU A 185 -24.18 9.44 -12.01
N GLY A 186 -24.56 8.93 -10.84
CA GLY A 186 -25.88 9.06 -10.24
C GLY A 186 -26.19 10.47 -9.75
N ASN A 187 -27.17 10.59 -8.86
CA ASN A 187 -27.64 11.85 -8.28
C ASN A 187 -26.90 12.17 -6.97
N ASN A 188 -26.85 13.45 -6.62
CA ASN A 188 -26.26 13.94 -5.37
C ASN A 188 -24.80 13.46 -5.18
N VAL A 189 -24.06 13.29 -6.27
CA VAL A 189 -22.66 12.89 -6.26
C VAL A 189 -21.79 14.14 -6.05
N ILE A 190 -20.82 14.05 -5.15
CA ILE A 190 -19.84 15.10 -4.90
C ILE A 190 -18.46 14.61 -5.34
N ILE A 191 -17.85 15.29 -6.30
CA ILE A 191 -16.48 15.05 -6.74
C ILE A 191 -15.64 16.27 -6.36
N HIS A 192 -14.67 16.09 -5.47
CA HIS A 192 -13.79 17.16 -4.99
C HIS A 192 -12.67 17.51 -5.97
N ASN A 193 -11.97 18.61 -5.69
CA ASN A 193 -11.02 19.24 -6.58
C ASN A 193 -9.94 18.28 -7.09
N GLY A 194 -9.66 18.34 -8.39
CA GLY A 194 -8.56 17.61 -9.01
C GLY A 194 -8.75 16.09 -9.15
N ALA A 195 -9.88 15.52 -8.72
CA ALA A 195 -10.16 14.09 -8.90
C ALA A 195 -10.20 13.69 -10.39
N ARG A 196 -9.76 12.45 -10.68
CA ARG A 196 -9.63 11.91 -12.04
C ARG A 196 -10.44 10.63 -12.19
N ILE A 197 -11.40 10.61 -13.10
CA ILE A 197 -12.36 9.53 -13.24
C ILE A 197 -12.43 9.08 -14.70
N GLY A 198 -12.27 7.78 -14.93
CA GLY A 198 -12.48 7.16 -16.23
C GLY A 198 -11.27 7.16 -17.17
N GLN A 199 -10.07 7.47 -16.66
CA GLN A 199 -8.81 7.20 -17.36
C GLN A 199 -8.50 5.69 -17.40
N ASP A 200 -7.58 5.29 -18.29
CA ASP A 200 -7.03 3.93 -18.29
C ASP A 200 -6.28 3.63 -16.99
N GLY A 201 -6.55 2.47 -16.41
CA GLY A 201 -5.72 1.88 -15.36
C GLY A 201 -4.51 1.12 -15.89
N PHE A 202 -3.84 0.43 -14.98
CA PHE A 202 -2.61 -0.33 -15.27
C PHE A 202 -2.89 -1.69 -15.95
N GLY A 203 -3.27 -1.66 -17.23
CA GLY A 203 -3.45 -2.85 -18.06
C GLY A 203 -2.29 -3.06 -19.03
N TYR A 204 -1.29 -3.87 -18.67
CA TYR A 204 -0.15 -4.18 -19.53
C TYR A 204 0.23 -5.67 -19.47
N ALA A 205 0.60 -6.25 -20.61
CA ALA A 205 1.15 -7.61 -20.70
C ALA A 205 2.63 -7.58 -21.09
N PRO A 206 3.49 -8.46 -20.57
CA PRO A 206 4.86 -8.60 -21.06
C PRO A 206 4.85 -9.04 -22.53
N GLY A 207 5.54 -8.28 -23.39
CA GLY A 207 5.76 -8.61 -24.79
C GLY A 207 7.25 -8.75 -25.12
N PRO A 208 7.59 -9.22 -26.34
CA PRO A 208 8.97 -9.51 -26.74
C PRO A 208 9.90 -8.28 -26.75
N ARG A 209 9.37 -7.05 -26.65
CA ARG A 209 10.13 -5.79 -26.61
C ARG A 209 9.76 -4.88 -25.44
N GLY A 210 9.09 -5.42 -24.41
CA GLY A 210 8.61 -4.66 -23.26
C GLY A 210 7.09 -4.75 -23.09
N MET A 211 6.53 -3.87 -22.26
CA MET A 211 5.12 -3.90 -21.88
C MET A 211 4.21 -3.51 -23.04
N LEU A 212 3.25 -4.37 -23.38
CA LEU A 212 2.19 -4.12 -24.35
C LEU A 212 0.94 -3.61 -23.65
N LYS A 213 0.42 -2.46 -24.07
CA LYS A 213 -0.80 -1.89 -23.51
C LYS A 213 -2.01 -2.76 -23.85
N ILE A 214 -2.77 -3.11 -22.83
CA ILE A 214 -4.06 -3.79 -22.97
C ILE A 214 -5.14 -2.71 -23.11
N VAL A 215 -6.01 -2.87 -24.11
CA VAL A 215 -7.13 -1.95 -24.31
C VAL A 215 -8.06 -1.96 -23.10
N GLN A 216 -8.52 -0.78 -22.71
CA GLN A 216 -9.53 -0.62 -21.68
C GLN A 216 -10.74 0.09 -22.28
N ILE A 217 -11.80 -0.67 -22.47
CA ILE A 217 -13.04 -0.26 -23.14
C ILE A 217 -14.24 -0.24 -22.19
N GLY A 218 -14.05 -0.64 -20.93
CA GLY A 218 -15.04 -0.49 -19.87
C GLY A 218 -15.16 0.97 -19.42
N ARG A 219 -15.99 1.20 -18.40
CA ARG A 219 -16.33 2.53 -17.89
C ARG A 219 -16.20 2.59 -16.38
N VAL A 220 -16.52 3.74 -15.81
CA VAL A 220 -16.76 3.92 -14.37
C VAL A 220 -18.26 4.16 -14.13
N ILE A 221 -18.84 3.51 -13.14
CA ILE A 221 -20.20 3.75 -12.64
C ILE A 221 -20.11 4.23 -11.20
N ILE A 222 -20.60 5.44 -10.93
CA ILE A 222 -20.71 6.01 -9.59
C ILE A 222 -22.19 6.16 -9.27
N GLN A 223 -22.67 5.50 -8.22
CA GLN A 223 -24.07 5.54 -7.81
C GLN A 223 -24.40 6.79 -6.99
N ASP A 224 -25.68 6.93 -6.62
CA ASP A 224 -26.20 8.10 -5.91
C ASP A 224 -25.49 8.33 -4.56
N ASN A 225 -25.46 9.59 -4.13
CA ASN A 225 -24.95 10.01 -2.81
C ASN A 225 -23.47 9.67 -2.54
N VAL A 226 -22.70 9.29 -3.56
CA VAL A 226 -21.26 9.03 -3.45
C VAL A 226 -20.50 10.34 -3.33
N GLU A 227 -19.46 10.34 -2.49
CA GLU A 227 -18.52 11.45 -2.38
C GLU A 227 -17.10 10.96 -2.65
N VAL A 228 -16.39 11.66 -3.53
CA VAL A 228 -15.02 11.35 -3.96
C VAL A 228 -14.11 12.53 -3.62
N GLY A 229 -13.12 12.29 -2.77
CA GLY A 229 -12.18 13.28 -2.27
C GLY A 229 -11.22 13.83 -3.32
N ALA A 230 -10.51 14.88 -2.93
CA ALA A 230 -9.61 15.62 -3.79
C ALA A 230 -8.45 14.74 -4.28
N ASN A 231 -8.10 14.90 -5.56
CA ASN A 231 -7.04 14.17 -6.24
C ASN A 231 -7.14 12.62 -6.16
N THR A 232 -8.33 12.08 -5.88
CA THR A 232 -8.59 10.64 -5.98
C THR A 232 -8.70 10.24 -7.46
N THR A 233 -8.19 9.06 -7.78
CA THR A 233 -8.09 8.50 -9.13
C THR A 233 -8.93 7.22 -9.22
N ILE A 234 -9.88 7.17 -10.16
CA ILE A 234 -10.75 6.02 -10.41
C ILE A 234 -10.60 5.58 -11.86
N ASP A 235 -9.93 4.46 -12.06
CA ASP A 235 -9.66 3.92 -13.39
C ASP A 235 -10.91 3.25 -13.97
N ARG A 236 -11.13 3.41 -15.27
CA ARG A 236 -12.17 2.65 -15.98
C ARG A 236 -11.81 1.17 -16.03
N GLY A 237 -12.82 0.31 -16.11
CA GLY A 237 -12.55 -1.10 -16.22
C GLY A 237 -12.03 -1.49 -17.61
N THR A 238 -11.40 -2.67 -17.68
CA THR A 238 -10.83 -3.22 -18.91
C THR A 238 -11.90 -3.59 -19.94
N MET A 239 -12.77 -4.55 -19.63
CA MET A 239 -13.90 -5.00 -20.49
C MET A 239 -15.26 -4.95 -19.77
N ASP A 240 -15.21 -4.75 -18.46
CA ASP A 240 -16.34 -4.58 -17.54
C ASP A 240 -16.18 -3.22 -16.85
N ASP A 241 -17.13 -2.80 -16.03
CA ASP A 241 -17.11 -1.49 -15.38
C ASP A 241 -16.42 -1.53 -14.01
N THR A 242 -15.75 -0.43 -13.64
CA THR A 242 -15.41 -0.10 -12.25
C THR A 242 -16.66 0.51 -11.60
N VAL A 243 -17.06 0.06 -10.41
CA VAL A 243 -18.33 0.45 -9.78
C VAL A 243 -18.12 0.95 -8.35
N ILE A 244 -18.69 2.10 -8.03
CA ILE A 244 -18.76 2.66 -6.67
C ILE A 244 -20.22 2.71 -6.22
N GLY A 245 -20.54 1.91 -5.20
CA GLY A 245 -21.90 1.76 -4.69
C GLY A 245 -22.43 2.98 -3.93
N GLU A 246 -23.75 3.07 -3.87
CA GLU A 246 -24.50 4.20 -3.29
C GLU A 246 -24.01 4.61 -1.90
N GLY A 247 -23.91 5.92 -1.68
CA GLY A 247 -23.61 6.49 -0.36
C GLY A 247 -22.18 6.26 0.14
N THR A 248 -21.32 5.61 -0.64
CA THR A 248 -19.91 5.39 -0.30
C THR A 248 -19.13 6.70 -0.28
N LYS A 249 -18.24 6.84 0.71
CA LYS A 249 -17.39 8.01 0.95
C LYS A 249 -15.95 7.63 0.72
N VAL A 250 -15.34 8.22 -0.30
CA VAL A 250 -13.94 8.03 -0.68
C VAL A 250 -13.21 9.32 -0.35
N ASP A 251 -12.22 9.25 0.54
CA ASP A 251 -11.41 10.40 0.96
C ASP A 251 -10.38 10.77 -0.12
N ASN A 252 -9.50 11.72 0.19
CA ASN A 252 -8.51 12.29 -0.71
C ASN A 252 -7.40 11.29 -1.08
N GLN A 253 -6.83 11.45 -2.28
CA GLN A 253 -5.66 10.70 -2.74
C GLN A 253 -5.83 9.16 -2.65
N VAL A 254 -7.05 8.67 -2.89
CA VAL A 254 -7.31 7.23 -3.02
C VAL A 254 -7.04 6.82 -4.47
N GLN A 255 -6.46 5.64 -4.68
CA GLN A 255 -6.34 5.00 -6.00
C GLN A 255 -7.31 3.82 -6.07
N ILE A 256 -8.22 3.84 -7.04
CA ILE A 256 -9.15 2.76 -7.35
C ILE A 256 -8.79 2.20 -8.74
N GLY A 257 -8.23 0.99 -8.76
CA GLY A 257 -7.84 0.31 -10.00
C GLY A 257 -9.01 -0.13 -10.87
N HIS A 258 -8.69 -0.54 -12.09
CA HIS A 258 -9.67 -0.99 -13.08
C HIS A 258 -10.48 -2.21 -12.59
N ASN A 259 -11.78 -2.25 -12.91
CA ASN A 259 -12.71 -3.34 -12.57
C ASN A 259 -12.97 -3.53 -11.07
N VAL A 260 -12.51 -2.62 -10.21
CA VAL A 260 -12.86 -2.65 -8.79
C VAL A 260 -14.37 -2.44 -8.64
N ARG A 261 -14.99 -3.19 -7.74
CA ARG A 261 -16.40 -3.05 -7.39
C ARG A 261 -16.53 -2.82 -5.89
N ILE A 262 -16.96 -1.63 -5.50
CA ILE A 262 -17.20 -1.24 -4.11
C ILE A 262 -18.70 -1.22 -3.85
N GLY A 263 -19.12 -1.85 -2.76
CA GLY A 263 -20.49 -1.84 -2.27
C GLY A 263 -20.95 -0.48 -1.76
N ARG A 264 -22.10 -0.49 -1.10
CA ARG A 264 -22.82 0.69 -0.59
C ARG A 264 -22.32 1.09 0.78
N HIS A 265 -22.40 2.38 1.08
CA HIS A 265 -22.14 2.95 2.40
C HIS A 265 -20.76 2.59 2.99
N CYS A 266 -19.75 2.45 2.13
CA CYS A 266 -18.38 2.21 2.55
C CYS A 266 -17.67 3.52 2.93
N GLY A 267 -16.69 3.44 3.82
CA GLY A 267 -15.78 4.53 4.15
C GLY A 267 -14.35 4.18 3.78
N ILE A 268 -13.79 4.85 2.78
CA ILE A 268 -12.45 4.61 2.25
C ILE A 268 -11.59 5.83 2.58
N VAL A 269 -10.68 5.70 3.55
CA VAL A 269 -9.89 6.82 4.07
C VAL A 269 -8.70 7.14 3.16
N SER A 270 -8.12 8.33 3.31
CA SER A 270 -7.10 8.89 2.43
C SER A 270 -5.88 8.00 2.23
N GLY A 271 -5.32 8.05 1.02
CA GLY A 271 -4.11 7.30 0.65
C GLY A 271 -4.32 5.80 0.45
N VAL A 272 -5.56 5.29 0.53
CA VAL A 272 -5.86 3.88 0.25
C VAL A 272 -5.59 3.56 -1.23
N GLY A 273 -4.94 2.43 -1.49
CA GLY A 273 -4.72 1.90 -2.84
C GLY A 273 -5.44 0.57 -3.01
N ILE A 274 -6.33 0.48 -3.99
CA ILE A 274 -7.11 -0.72 -4.30
C ILE A 274 -6.71 -1.22 -5.68
N ALA A 275 -6.03 -2.36 -5.73
CA ALA A 275 -5.64 -2.97 -6.99
C ALA A 275 -6.83 -3.55 -7.77
N GLY A 276 -6.64 -3.73 -9.08
CA GLY A 276 -7.71 -4.03 -10.01
C GLY A 276 -8.49 -5.32 -9.71
N SER A 277 -9.74 -5.34 -10.17
CA SER A 277 -10.68 -6.47 -10.05
C SER A 277 -11.06 -6.91 -8.63
N THR A 278 -10.72 -6.11 -7.61
CA THR A 278 -11.10 -6.38 -6.22
C THR A 278 -12.58 -6.08 -5.98
N ARG A 279 -13.25 -6.93 -5.19
CA ARG A 279 -14.65 -6.80 -4.81
C ARG A 279 -14.74 -6.44 -3.33
N ILE A 280 -15.42 -5.35 -3.01
CA ILE A 280 -15.63 -4.86 -1.64
C ILE A 280 -17.12 -4.84 -1.38
N GLY A 281 -17.56 -5.49 -0.31
CA GLY A 281 -18.95 -5.55 0.13
C GLY A 281 -19.50 -4.24 0.68
N ASP A 282 -20.70 -4.30 1.24
CA ASP A 282 -21.42 -3.14 1.78
C ASP A 282 -20.93 -2.79 3.20
N GLY A 283 -20.93 -1.50 3.55
CA GLY A 283 -20.61 -1.02 4.90
C GLY A 283 -19.17 -1.25 5.35
N VAL A 284 -18.24 -1.44 4.40
CA VAL A 284 -16.81 -1.68 4.68
C VAL A 284 -16.11 -0.37 5.06
N MET A 285 -15.27 -0.42 6.09
CA MET A 285 -14.44 0.70 6.54
C MET A 285 -12.96 0.39 6.36
N ILE A 286 -12.26 1.21 5.58
CA ILE A 286 -10.85 1.01 5.22
C ILE A 286 -10.04 2.20 5.71
N GLY A 287 -9.18 1.96 6.69
CA GLY A 287 -8.32 2.98 7.28
C GLY A 287 -7.26 3.51 6.31
N GLY A 288 -6.78 4.73 6.56
CA GLY A 288 -5.91 5.46 5.63
C GLY A 288 -4.61 4.73 5.31
N ALA A 289 -4.07 4.97 4.12
CA ALA A 289 -2.84 4.36 3.61
C ALA A 289 -2.85 2.82 3.59
N THR A 290 -4.02 2.19 3.53
CA THR A 290 -4.14 0.73 3.35
C THR A 290 -3.90 0.35 1.90
N GLY A 291 -3.12 -0.71 1.67
CA GLY A 291 -2.96 -1.34 0.36
C GLY A 291 -3.80 -2.61 0.26
N ILE A 292 -4.57 -2.74 -0.81
CA ILE A 292 -5.42 -3.92 -1.08
C ILE A 292 -4.96 -4.57 -2.38
N ASN A 293 -4.65 -5.87 -2.31
CA ASN A 293 -4.25 -6.67 -3.45
C ASN A 293 -5.38 -6.79 -4.48
N GLY A 294 -5.03 -7.14 -5.72
CA GLY A 294 -5.98 -7.30 -6.81
C GLY A 294 -6.66 -8.66 -6.75
N HIS A 295 -7.83 -8.77 -7.39
CA HIS A 295 -8.56 -10.03 -7.54
C HIS A 295 -8.96 -10.74 -6.23
N ILE A 296 -9.15 -9.98 -5.16
CA ILE A 296 -9.64 -10.52 -3.88
C ILE A 296 -11.04 -10.00 -3.53
N THR A 297 -11.68 -10.62 -2.55
CA THR A 297 -13.00 -10.27 -2.04
C THR A 297 -12.92 -9.84 -0.58
N ILE A 298 -13.45 -8.65 -0.28
CA ILE A 298 -13.64 -8.11 1.06
C ILE A 298 -15.13 -8.18 1.38
N GLY A 299 -15.54 -9.01 2.34
CA GLY A 299 -16.94 -9.18 2.71
C GLY A 299 -17.58 -7.96 3.37
N ASP A 300 -18.90 -7.99 3.49
CA ASP A 300 -19.70 -6.89 4.07
C ASP A 300 -19.29 -6.55 5.51
N GLY A 301 -19.37 -5.27 5.88
CA GLY A 301 -19.15 -4.79 7.24
C GLY A 301 -17.72 -4.97 7.78
N VAL A 302 -16.76 -5.31 6.92
CA VAL A 302 -15.36 -5.47 7.29
C VAL A 302 -14.76 -4.14 7.74
N GLN A 303 -13.87 -4.18 8.74
CA GLN A 303 -13.09 -3.04 9.17
C GLN A 303 -11.60 -3.34 9.03
N ILE A 304 -10.88 -2.54 8.25
CA ILE A 304 -9.43 -2.66 8.06
C ILE A 304 -8.75 -1.45 8.71
N ALA A 305 -7.85 -1.71 9.65
CA ALA A 305 -7.08 -0.66 10.30
C ALA A 305 -6.14 0.04 9.30
N ALA A 306 -5.82 1.30 9.55
CA ALA A 306 -4.91 2.09 8.72
C ALA A 306 -3.54 1.42 8.53
N MET A 307 -2.88 1.72 7.41
CA MET A 307 -1.56 1.22 6.99
C MET A 307 -1.47 -0.30 6.80
N SER A 308 -2.60 -0.99 6.69
CA SER A 308 -2.61 -2.45 6.51
C SER A 308 -2.30 -2.86 5.07
N GLY A 309 -1.69 -4.04 4.91
CA GLY A 309 -1.59 -4.74 3.63
C GLY A 309 -2.55 -5.92 3.59
N VAL A 310 -3.57 -5.86 2.73
CA VAL A 310 -4.57 -6.93 2.57
C VAL A 310 -4.24 -7.74 1.32
N VAL A 311 -3.75 -8.96 1.52
CA VAL A 311 -3.20 -9.81 0.44
C VAL A 311 -4.12 -10.94 0.00
N SER A 312 -5.19 -11.21 0.75
CA SER A 312 -6.13 -12.31 0.53
C SER A 312 -7.55 -11.89 0.88
N ASP A 313 -8.52 -12.71 0.50
CA ASP A 313 -9.93 -12.52 0.86
C ASP A 313 -10.12 -12.31 2.37
N VAL A 314 -11.09 -11.47 2.71
CA VAL A 314 -11.47 -11.14 4.09
C VAL A 314 -12.95 -11.45 4.29
N PRO A 315 -13.32 -12.32 5.25
CA PRO A 315 -14.71 -12.69 5.46
C PRO A 315 -15.54 -11.52 6.04
N ALA A 316 -16.84 -11.53 5.78
CA ALA A 316 -17.77 -10.51 6.24
C ALA A 316 -17.74 -10.32 7.78
N GLY A 317 -17.91 -9.08 8.23
CA GLY A 317 -17.91 -8.67 9.64
C GLY A 317 -16.54 -8.70 10.32
N ALA A 318 -15.49 -9.12 9.62
CA ALA A 318 -14.17 -9.27 10.20
C ALA A 318 -13.48 -7.92 10.46
N ARG A 319 -12.53 -7.93 11.39
CA ARG A 319 -11.65 -6.78 11.69
C ARG A 319 -10.19 -7.17 11.47
N TYR A 320 -9.53 -6.51 10.55
CA TYR A 320 -8.14 -6.78 10.15
C TYR A 320 -7.25 -5.56 10.42
N GLY A 321 -5.95 -5.79 10.67
CA GLY A 321 -4.99 -4.71 10.87
C GLY A 321 -3.53 -5.19 10.92
N GLY A 322 -2.55 -4.37 10.50
CA GLY A 322 -1.12 -4.68 10.69
C GLY A 322 -0.08 -3.67 10.12
N ILE A 323 0.95 -3.34 10.92
CA ILE A 323 1.84 -2.15 10.89
C ILE A 323 1.17 -0.83 11.37
N PRO A 324 0.62 -0.79 12.61
CA PRO A 324 0.43 0.47 13.34
C PRO A 324 1.72 0.87 14.09
N ALA A 325 1.93 2.17 14.26
CA ALA A 325 3.04 2.69 15.05
C ALA A 325 2.93 2.26 16.53
N ARG A 326 4.07 1.90 17.13
CA ARG A 326 4.19 1.51 18.54
C ARG A 326 5.57 1.90 19.07
N PRO A 327 5.81 1.95 20.40
CA PRO A 327 7.10 2.35 20.92
C PRO A 327 8.24 1.52 20.32
N MET A 328 9.26 2.20 19.82
CA MET A 328 10.33 1.61 18.98
C MET A 328 10.95 0.34 19.58
N LYS A 329 11.19 0.33 20.90
CA LYS A 329 11.77 -0.83 21.60
C LYS A 329 10.91 -2.09 21.48
N HIS A 330 9.59 -1.94 21.57
CA HIS A 330 8.67 -3.08 21.39
C HIS A 330 8.65 -3.52 19.93
N PHE A 331 8.61 -2.58 18.98
CA PHE A 331 8.71 -2.88 17.55
C PHE A 331 9.91 -3.76 17.20
N LEU A 332 11.12 -3.30 17.54
CA LEU A 332 12.34 -4.04 17.22
C LEU A 332 12.38 -5.42 17.91
N ARG A 333 11.87 -5.53 19.14
CA ARG A 333 11.83 -6.79 19.88
C ARG A 333 10.95 -7.84 19.19
N ASP A 334 9.69 -7.53 18.87
CA ASP A 334 8.86 -8.56 18.23
C ASP A 334 9.33 -8.84 16.80
N MET A 335 9.93 -7.86 16.09
CA MET A 335 10.54 -8.13 14.79
C MET A 335 11.69 -9.15 14.91
N ALA A 336 12.55 -9.01 15.92
CA ALA A 336 13.60 -9.99 16.20
C ALA A 336 13.01 -11.37 16.53
N ASP A 337 11.96 -11.42 17.37
CA ASP A 337 11.29 -12.68 17.72
C ASP A 337 10.58 -13.34 16.52
N ILE A 338 9.96 -12.56 15.64
CA ILE A 338 9.33 -13.05 14.40
C ILE A 338 10.39 -13.61 13.47
N LEU A 339 11.53 -12.92 13.28
CA LEU A 339 12.64 -13.40 12.46
C LEU A 339 13.22 -14.70 13.04
N ALA A 340 13.50 -14.75 14.34
CA ALA A 340 14.01 -15.95 15.00
C ALA A 340 13.01 -17.13 14.91
N ARG A 341 11.71 -16.87 15.04
CA ARG A 341 10.67 -17.90 14.88
C ARG A 341 10.49 -18.34 13.44
N ALA A 342 10.64 -17.45 12.46
CA ALA A 342 10.65 -17.83 11.06
C ALA A 342 11.84 -18.75 10.75
N GLU A 343 13.01 -18.44 11.32
CA GLU A 343 14.20 -19.29 11.25
C GLU A 343 14.00 -20.65 11.97
N GLU A 344 13.33 -20.69 13.13
CA GLU A 344 13.01 -21.93 13.83
C GLU A 344 11.89 -22.74 13.15
N ARG A 345 10.93 -22.07 12.49
CA ARG A 345 9.84 -22.72 11.76
C ARG A 345 10.35 -23.29 10.45
N ASP A 346 11.24 -22.60 9.75
CA ASP A 346 12.01 -23.16 8.62
C ASP A 346 12.81 -24.41 9.03
N LYS A 347 13.27 -24.50 10.30
CA LYS A 347 13.87 -25.73 10.86
C LYS A 347 12.85 -26.83 11.23
N LYS A 348 11.59 -26.49 11.54
CA LYS A 348 10.54 -27.43 12.01
C LYS A 348 9.56 -27.90 10.92
N THR A 349 9.32 -27.11 9.87
CA THR A 349 8.46 -27.47 8.73
C THR A 349 9.23 -28.10 7.58
N GLY A 350 10.48 -28.53 7.81
CA GLY A 350 11.05 -29.60 7.01
C GLY A 350 10.08 -30.78 7.04
N GLU A 351 9.42 -31.04 5.91
CA GLU A 351 8.66 -32.26 5.70
C GLU A 351 9.46 -33.44 6.23
N LYS A 352 8.83 -34.25 7.08
CA LYS A 352 9.29 -35.60 7.41
C LYS A 352 9.20 -36.45 6.13
N THR A 353 10.08 -36.22 5.17
CA THR A 353 10.52 -37.28 4.29
C THR A 353 11.49 -38.13 5.10
N MET A 354 11.16 -39.41 5.21
CA MET A 354 11.97 -40.47 5.82
C MET A 354 13.46 -40.20 5.53
N ALA A 355 14.22 -39.89 6.57
CA ALA A 355 15.66 -39.98 6.51
C ALA A 355 15.98 -41.47 6.38
N ASP A 356 16.15 -41.93 5.15
CA ASP A 356 16.93 -43.12 4.90
C ASP A 356 18.36 -42.76 5.33
N GLU A 357 18.79 -43.32 6.46
CA GLU A 357 20.16 -43.24 6.95
C GLU A 357 21.08 -43.91 5.94
N THR A 358 21.43 -43.19 4.87
CA THR A 358 22.43 -43.66 3.92
C THR A 358 23.78 -43.19 4.41
N LYS A 359 24.53 -44.13 4.99
CA LYS A 359 25.94 -44.00 5.35
C LYS A 359 26.74 -43.28 4.26
N ALA A 360 27.50 -42.29 4.70
CA ALA A 360 28.45 -41.51 3.92
C ALA A 360 29.52 -42.37 3.23
N THR A 361 29.68 -42.17 1.92
CA THR A 361 30.91 -42.47 1.19
C THR A 361 31.58 -41.13 0.86
N LEU A 362 32.69 -40.84 1.54
CA LEU A 362 33.53 -39.67 1.27
C LEU A 362 34.06 -39.76 -0.17
N GLY A 363 33.65 -38.83 -1.03
CA GLY A 363 34.15 -38.71 -2.40
C GLY A 363 35.37 -37.79 -2.47
N ALA A 364 36.15 -37.90 -3.54
CA ALA A 364 37.17 -36.92 -3.94
C ALA A 364 37.02 -36.67 -5.45
N ALA A 365 37.53 -35.54 -5.94
CA ALA A 365 37.57 -35.19 -7.35
C ALA A 365 38.95 -34.67 -7.75
N ASP A 366 39.60 -35.33 -8.70
CA ASP A 366 40.84 -34.81 -9.31
C ASP A 366 40.53 -33.71 -10.34
N ILE A 367 41.57 -33.16 -10.96
CA ILE A 367 41.41 -32.07 -11.94
C ILE A 367 40.55 -32.48 -13.14
N LEU A 368 40.62 -33.74 -13.60
CA LEU A 368 39.84 -34.21 -14.75
C LEU A 368 38.36 -34.33 -14.38
N GLU A 369 38.06 -34.80 -13.17
CA GLU A 369 36.69 -34.79 -12.64
C GLU A 369 36.16 -33.37 -12.46
N VAL A 370 36.96 -32.45 -11.88
CA VAL A 370 36.57 -31.04 -11.73
C VAL A 370 36.26 -30.40 -13.08
N MET A 371 37.04 -30.68 -14.13
CA MET A 371 36.80 -30.15 -15.47
C MET A 371 35.52 -30.69 -16.14
N LYS A 372 35.02 -31.86 -15.72
CA LYS A 372 33.71 -32.36 -16.14
C LYS A 372 32.56 -31.67 -15.39
N LEU A 373 32.78 -31.34 -14.11
CA LEU A 373 31.79 -30.73 -13.23
C LEU A 373 31.62 -29.22 -13.47
N LEU A 374 32.67 -28.53 -13.89
CA LEU A 374 32.68 -27.09 -14.10
C LEU A 374 33.00 -26.72 -15.56
N PRO A 375 32.34 -25.70 -16.12
CA PRO A 375 32.63 -25.20 -17.47
C PRO A 375 33.95 -24.39 -17.54
N HIS A 376 34.48 -23.95 -16.39
CA HIS A 376 35.69 -23.13 -16.31
C HIS A 376 36.91 -23.84 -16.90
N ARG A 377 37.76 -23.08 -17.61
CA ARG A 377 39.04 -23.54 -18.16
C ARG A 377 40.14 -22.53 -17.84
N TYR A 378 41.40 -22.94 -17.94
CA TYR A 378 42.52 -22.01 -17.82
C TYR A 378 42.30 -20.78 -18.73
N PRO A 379 42.56 -19.55 -18.25
CA PRO A 379 43.20 -19.21 -16.97
C PRO A 379 42.26 -19.05 -15.77
N PHE A 380 40.98 -19.41 -15.89
CA PHE A 380 39.95 -19.09 -14.89
C PHE A 380 39.39 -20.29 -14.11
N LEU A 381 39.78 -21.52 -14.44
CA LEU A 381 39.59 -22.67 -13.54
C LEU A 381 40.66 -22.57 -12.44
N LEU A 382 40.23 -22.23 -11.23
CA LEU A 382 41.14 -21.91 -10.13
C LEU A 382 41.46 -23.12 -9.27
N ILE A 383 40.47 -23.96 -8.95
CA ILE A 383 40.68 -25.12 -8.09
C ILE A 383 41.37 -26.27 -8.84
N ASP A 384 42.34 -26.91 -8.19
CA ASP A 384 43.12 -28.02 -8.77
C ASP A 384 42.46 -29.39 -8.52
N LYS A 385 41.83 -29.56 -7.36
CA LYS A 385 41.16 -30.80 -6.95
C LYS A 385 40.25 -30.56 -5.74
N ILE A 386 39.42 -31.53 -5.42
CA ILE A 386 38.60 -31.57 -4.20
C ILE A 386 38.94 -32.86 -3.46
N ILE A 387 39.40 -32.75 -2.21
CA ILE A 387 39.98 -33.90 -1.48
C ILE A 387 38.99 -34.59 -0.54
N GLU A 388 37.91 -33.90 -0.17
CA GLU A 388 36.83 -34.44 0.66
C GLU A 388 35.50 -33.90 0.13
N ILE A 389 34.55 -34.79 -0.14
CA ILE A 389 33.21 -34.48 -0.62
C ILE A 389 32.22 -35.30 0.20
N ASP A 390 31.30 -34.62 0.87
CA ASP A 390 30.10 -35.21 1.47
C ASP A 390 28.88 -34.79 0.65
N GLY A 391 28.57 -35.54 -0.42
CA GLY A 391 27.47 -35.24 -1.34
C GLY A 391 27.50 -33.78 -1.82
N ASN A 392 26.46 -33.02 -1.49
CA ASN A 392 26.41 -31.57 -1.65
C ASN A 392 26.34 -30.82 -0.30
N ASN A 393 26.68 -31.47 0.81
CA ASN A 393 26.68 -30.89 2.15
C ASN A 393 27.97 -30.13 2.42
N SER A 394 29.12 -30.71 2.08
CA SER A 394 30.41 -30.06 2.28
C SER A 394 31.47 -30.56 1.32
N ALA A 395 32.52 -29.74 1.15
CA ALA A 395 33.70 -30.14 0.42
C ALA A 395 34.95 -29.36 0.83
N ILE A 396 36.13 -29.94 0.55
CA ILE A 396 37.42 -29.25 0.69
C ILE A 396 38.09 -29.16 -0.68
N GLY A 397 38.01 -27.99 -1.31
CA GLY A 397 38.70 -27.65 -2.55
C GLY A 397 40.14 -27.26 -2.29
N ILE A 398 41.04 -27.58 -3.21
CA ILE A 398 42.46 -27.21 -3.15
C ILE A 398 42.78 -26.25 -4.28
N LYS A 399 43.40 -25.12 -3.91
CA LYS A 399 44.01 -24.15 -4.82
C LYS A 399 45.48 -23.98 -4.47
N ASN A 400 46.37 -24.43 -5.35
CA ASN A 400 47.80 -24.12 -5.24
C ASN A 400 48.05 -22.79 -5.92
N VAL A 401 48.69 -21.87 -5.18
CA VAL A 401 48.97 -20.52 -5.67
C VAL A 401 50.36 -20.50 -6.26
N THR A 402 50.46 -20.42 -7.59
CA THR A 402 51.75 -20.42 -8.29
C THR A 402 52.08 -19.04 -8.83
N VAL A 403 53.37 -18.67 -8.78
CA VAL A 403 53.85 -17.36 -9.29
C VAL A 403 53.56 -17.16 -10.77
N ASN A 404 53.35 -18.25 -11.51
CA ASN A 404 53.05 -18.24 -12.95
C ASN A 404 51.58 -17.93 -13.27
N GLU A 405 50.73 -17.66 -12.28
CA GLU A 405 49.34 -17.29 -12.54
C GLU A 405 49.22 -15.88 -13.15
N PRO A 406 48.38 -15.68 -14.19
CA PRO A 406 48.36 -14.44 -14.97
C PRO A 406 48.11 -13.16 -14.18
N HIS A 407 47.39 -13.25 -13.06
CA HIS A 407 47.07 -12.08 -12.24
C HIS A 407 48.31 -11.50 -11.53
N PHE A 408 49.35 -12.29 -11.28
CA PHE A 408 50.58 -11.79 -10.67
C PHE A 408 51.41 -10.89 -11.59
N THR A 409 51.14 -10.90 -12.90
CA THR A 409 51.77 -9.97 -13.84
C THR A 409 51.38 -8.51 -13.56
N GLY A 410 50.16 -8.27 -13.02
CA GLY A 410 49.64 -6.91 -12.79
C GLY A 410 49.19 -6.61 -11.36
N HIS A 411 48.90 -7.62 -10.54
CA HIS A 411 48.39 -7.43 -9.18
C HIS A 411 49.53 -7.41 -8.15
N PHE A 412 50.14 -6.21 -8.00
CA PHE A 412 51.32 -5.90 -7.19
C PHE A 412 52.59 -6.64 -7.63
N PRO A 413 53.24 -6.23 -8.75
CA PRO A 413 54.40 -6.94 -9.32
C PRO A 413 55.58 -7.15 -8.36
N ASP A 414 55.87 -6.17 -7.50
CA ASP A 414 56.98 -6.25 -6.52
C ASP A 414 56.59 -6.99 -5.23
N ARG A 415 55.30 -7.30 -5.05
CA ARG A 415 54.78 -7.98 -3.86
C ARG A 415 53.57 -8.84 -4.24
N PRO A 416 53.77 -9.99 -4.89
CA PRO A 416 52.70 -10.78 -5.47
C PRO A 416 51.73 -11.26 -4.37
N ILE A 417 50.47 -10.84 -4.48
CA ILE A 417 49.38 -11.22 -3.57
C ILE A 417 48.20 -11.68 -4.41
N MET A 418 47.61 -12.82 -4.09
CA MET A 418 46.42 -13.31 -4.80
C MET A 418 45.24 -12.36 -4.53
N PRO A 419 44.57 -11.83 -5.57
CA PRO A 419 43.40 -10.98 -5.38
C PRO A 419 42.32 -11.70 -4.56
N GLY A 420 41.77 -11.01 -3.55
CA GLY A 420 40.72 -11.58 -2.70
C GLY A 420 39.50 -12.09 -3.48
N VAL A 421 39.13 -11.41 -4.57
CA VAL A 421 38.05 -11.84 -5.46
C VAL A 421 38.31 -13.20 -6.13
N LEU A 422 39.58 -13.56 -6.40
CA LEU A 422 39.92 -14.88 -6.94
C LEU A 422 39.87 -15.97 -5.86
N ILE A 423 40.08 -15.61 -4.59
CA ILE A 423 39.84 -16.53 -3.47
C ILE A 423 38.34 -16.83 -3.36
N VAL A 424 37.48 -15.82 -3.49
CA VAL A 424 36.02 -15.99 -3.49
C VAL A 424 35.56 -16.77 -4.72
N GLU A 425 36.14 -16.53 -5.89
CA GLU A 425 35.87 -17.33 -7.08
C GLU A 425 36.25 -18.81 -6.87
N ALA A 426 37.39 -19.10 -6.24
CA ALA A 426 37.76 -20.48 -5.91
C ALA A 426 36.78 -21.13 -4.90
N MET A 427 36.23 -20.35 -3.96
CA MET A 427 35.12 -20.78 -3.08
C MET A 427 33.88 -21.13 -3.89
N ALA A 428 33.49 -20.28 -4.85
CA ALA A 428 32.35 -20.50 -5.72
C ALA A 428 32.52 -21.75 -6.60
N GLN A 429 33.71 -21.96 -7.17
CA GLN A 429 34.01 -23.15 -7.97
C GLN A 429 33.96 -24.44 -7.15
N THR A 430 34.50 -24.43 -5.92
CA THR A 430 34.41 -25.58 -5.02
C THR A 430 32.95 -25.92 -4.70
N ALA A 431 32.14 -24.92 -4.38
CA ALA A 431 30.71 -25.09 -4.12
C ALA A 431 29.93 -25.56 -5.36
N GLY A 432 30.20 -24.97 -6.52
CA GLY A 432 29.56 -25.32 -7.79
C GLY A 432 29.87 -26.75 -8.21
N ALA A 433 31.10 -27.22 -8.02
CA ALA A 433 31.51 -28.57 -8.40
C ALA A 433 30.73 -29.65 -7.63
N ILE A 434 30.51 -29.47 -6.31
CA ILE A 434 29.73 -30.43 -5.53
C ILE A 434 28.22 -30.35 -5.81
N CYS A 435 27.71 -29.18 -6.19
CA CYS A 435 26.34 -29.05 -6.67
C CYS A 435 26.15 -29.85 -7.96
N ALA A 436 27.02 -29.64 -8.95
CA ALA A 436 27.00 -30.35 -10.23
C ALA A 436 27.13 -31.86 -10.03
N ARG A 437 28.06 -32.31 -9.17
CA ARG A 437 28.26 -33.74 -8.90
C ARG A 437 27.04 -34.42 -8.28
N SER A 438 26.29 -33.71 -7.43
CA SER A 438 25.12 -34.26 -6.74
C SER A 438 23.91 -34.52 -7.65
N GLN A 439 23.90 -34.01 -8.89
CA GLN A 439 22.78 -34.16 -9.82
C GLN A 439 23.05 -35.13 -10.98
N GLY A 440 24.22 -35.77 -11.00
CA GLY A 440 24.68 -36.61 -12.12
C GLY A 440 25.58 -35.83 -13.08
N GLU A 441 26.56 -36.49 -13.69
CA GLU A 441 27.56 -35.83 -14.55
C GLU A 441 26.91 -35.12 -15.75
N GLY A 442 27.15 -33.82 -15.94
CA GLY A 442 26.88 -33.12 -17.21
C GLY A 442 26.46 -31.65 -17.10
N GLY A 443 27.33 -30.75 -17.56
CA GLY A 443 27.07 -29.42 -18.13
C GLY A 443 26.12 -28.42 -17.46
N HIS A 444 25.73 -28.59 -16.20
CA HIS A 444 24.96 -27.56 -15.48
C HIS A 444 25.78 -26.28 -15.23
N LEU A 445 25.30 -25.15 -15.74
CA LEU A 445 25.83 -23.82 -15.43
C LEU A 445 25.45 -23.45 -14.00
N VAL A 446 26.45 -23.11 -13.20
CA VAL A 446 26.24 -22.57 -11.85
C VAL A 446 26.38 -21.06 -11.92
N TYR A 447 25.27 -20.34 -11.82
CA TYR A 447 25.32 -18.88 -11.73
C TYR A 447 25.59 -18.45 -10.29
N PHE A 448 26.62 -17.64 -10.16
CA PHE A 448 26.97 -16.98 -8.92
C PHE A 448 26.03 -15.79 -8.69
N MET A 449 25.27 -15.83 -7.59
CA MET A 449 24.16 -14.92 -7.33
C MET A 449 24.52 -13.84 -6.30
N THR A 450 25.17 -14.21 -5.20
CA THR A 450 25.43 -13.30 -4.08
C THR A 450 26.75 -13.61 -3.38
N ILE A 451 27.40 -12.56 -2.86
CA ILE A 451 28.48 -12.65 -1.87
C ILE A 451 28.00 -11.89 -0.64
N ASP A 452 27.94 -12.56 0.50
CA ASP A 452 27.70 -11.94 1.79
C ASP A 452 28.90 -12.19 2.72
N ASN A 453 29.08 -11.33 3.73
CA ASN A 453 30.01 -11.54 4.84
C ASN A 453 31.49 -11.81 4.45
N ALA A 454 31.94 -11.38 3.26
CA ALA A 454 33.31 -11.62 2.82
C ALA A 454 34.34 -10.88 3.69
N ARG A 455 35.34 -11.61 4.22
CA ARG A 455 36.46 -11.04 4.99
C ARG A 455 37.78 -11.62 4.51
N PHE A 456 38.77 -10.75 4.29
CA PHE A 456 40.14 -11.13 3.93
C PHE A 456 41.06 -10.79 5.10
N ARG A 457 41.59 -11.81 5.75
CA ARG A 457 42.27 -11.70 7.05
C ARG A 457 43.79 -11.66 6.91
N LYS A 458 44.34 -12.38 5.94
CA LYS A 458 45.79 -12.45 5.66
C LYS A 458 46.04 -12.47 4.15
N PRO A 459 47.15 -11.91 3.67
CA PRO A 459 47.53 -12.04 2.27
C PRO A 459 47.82 -13.51 1.94
N VAL A 460 47.45 -13.90 0.74
CA VAL A 460 47.79 -15.18 0.12
C VAL A 460 48.84 -14.91 -0.95
N ILE A 461 49.94 -15.63 -0.96
CA ILE A 461 51.10 -15.37 -1.81
C ILE A 461 51.51 -16.62 -2.62
N PRO A 462 52.31 -16.47 -3.69
CA PRO A 462 52.87 -17.61 -4.40
C PRO A 462 53.60 -18.60 -3.46
N GLY A 463 53.30 -19.88 -3.61
CA GLY A 463 53.79 -20.96 -2.74
C GLY A 463 52.74 -21.45 -1.73
N ASP A 464 51.71 -20.65 -1.44
CA ASP A 464 50.63 -21.07 -0.55
C ASP A 464 49.76 -22.16 -1.18
N ARG A 465 49.27 -23.07 -0.34
CA ARG A 465 48.20 -24.01 -0.67
C ARG A 465 46.94 -23.60 0.09
N LEU A 466 45.94 -23.14 -0.66
CA LEU A 466 44.63 -22.79 -0.12
C LEU A 466 43.78 -24.05 -0.01
N GLU A 467 43.33 -24.31 1.21
CA GLU A 467 42.25 -25.25 1.50
C GLU A 467 40.95 -24.49 1.64
N ILE A 468 39.99 -24.80 0.78
CA ILE A 468 38.72 -24.11 0.64
C ILE A 468 37.64 -25.02 1.20
N HIS A 469 37.28 -24.79 2.46
CA HIS A 469 36.29 -25.54 3.20
C HIS A 469 34.92 -24.94 2.90
N VAL A 470 34.07 -25.70 2.21
CA VAL A 470 32.72 -25.31 1.81
C VAL A 470 31.72 -26.11 2.62
N THR A 471 30.73 -25.44 3.21
CA THR A 471 29.62 -26.06 3.93
C THR A 471 28.30 -25.46 3.48
N LYS A 472 27.37 -26.30 3.02
CA LYS A 472 26.03 -25.88 2.60
C LYS A 472 25.26 -25.34 3.80
N GLN A 473 24.81 -24.09 3.71
CA GLN A 473 23.93 -23.47 4.71
C GLN A 473 22.45 -23.77 4.39
N ARG A 474 22.06 -23.63 3.12
CA ARG A 474 20.66 -23.77 2.69
C ARG A 474 20.57 -24.17 1.21
N GLN A 475 19.50 -24.87 0.85
CA GLN A 475 19.09 -25.11 -0.53
C GLN A 475 17.57 -24.87 -0.65
N ARG A 476 17.12 -24.21 -1.72
CA ARG A 476 15.71 -24.03 -2.08
C ARG A 476 15.55 -24.22 -3.58
N GLY A 477 15.01 -25.37 -4.00
CA GLY A 477 14.97 -25.75 -5.41
C GLY A 477 16.38 -25.87 -5.99
N ASN A 478 16.65 -25.11 -7.06
CA ASN A 478 17.95 -25.02 -7.71
C ASN A 478 18.85 -23.89 -7.17
N VAL A 479 18.45 -23.20 -6.11
CA VAL A 479 19.25 -22.15 -5.45
C VAL A 479 19.91 -22.68 -4.18
N PHE A 480 21.22 -22.47 -4.06
CA PHE A 480 22.07 -22.95 -2.98
C PHE A 480 22.78 -21.78 -2.30
N LYS A 481 23.01 -21.90 -0.99
CA LYS A 481 23.86 -20.98 -0.22
C LYS A 481 24.87 -21.77 0.59
N PHE A 482 26.13 -21.34 0.51
CA PHE A 482 27.26 -21.99 1.17
C PHE A 482 28.01 -21.01 2.05
N HIS A 483 28.50 -21.49 3.18
CA HIS A 483 29.56 -20.84 3.94
C HIS A 483 30.91 -21.38 3.47
N CYS A 484 31.88 -20.50 3.24
CA CYS A 484 33.19 -20.88 2.76
C CYS A 484 34.30 -20.28 3.61
N GLU A 485 35.26 -21.10 4.01
CA GLU A 485 36.49 -20.71 4.70
C GLU A 485 37.70 -21.11 3.86
N ALA A 486 38.60 -20.16 3.58
CA ALA A 486 39.90 -20.44 2.97
C ALA A 486 40.99 -20.42 4.03
N LYS A 487 41.80 -21.49 4.07
CA LYS A 487 42.89 -21.68 5.04
C LYS A 487 44.23 -21.94 4.34
N VAL A 488 45.30 -21.46 4.94
CA VAL A 488 46.70 -21.78 4.58
C VAL A 488 47.38 -22.29 5.84
N ASP A 489 47.96 -23.49 5.79
CA ASP A 489 48.56 -24.18 6.95
C ASP A 489 47.65 -24.19 8.19
N GLY A 490 46.34 -24.40 7.96
CA GLY A 490 45.29 -24.41 8.98
C GLY A 490 44.85 -23.04 9.49
N ALA A 491 45.53 -21.94 9.12
CA ALA A 491 45.14 -20.60 9.51
C ALA A 491 44.10 -20.00 8.54
N LEU A 492 43.01 -19.45 9.08
CA LEU A 492 41.97 -18.77 8.29
C LEU A 492 42.53 -17.50 7.63
N VAL A 493 42.53 -17.47 6.29
CA VAL A 493 43.02 -16.35 5.47
C VAL A 493 41.88 -15.56 4.83
N ALA A 494 40.75 -16.21 4.51
CA ALA A 494 39.54 -15.54 4.04
C ALA A 494 38.28 -16.35 4.38
N GLU A 495 37.13 -15.69 4.42
CA GLU A 495 35.81 -16.33 4.56
C GLU A 495 34.76 -15.56 3.76
N ALA A 496 33.71 -16.23 3.29
CA ALA A 496 32.56 -15.61 2.63
C ALA A 496 31.35 -16.55 2.63
N ASP A 497 30.14 -15.98 2.58
CA ASP A 497 28.94 -16.73 2.23
C ASP A 497 28.64 -16.52 0.73
N VAL A 498 28.52 -17.61 -0.03
CA VAL A 498 28.30 -17.58 -1.48
C VAL A 498 26.94 -18.16 -1.84
N GLY A 499 26.18 -17.42 -2.66
CA GLY A 499 24.92 -17.86 -3.24
C GLY A 499 25.11 -18.32 -4.68
N ALA A 500 24.51 -19.45 -5.04
CA ALA A 500 24.60 -20.03 -6.37
C ALA A 500 23.22 -20.51 -6.86
N MET A 501 22.96 -20.41 -8.15
CA MET A 501 21.78 -20.96 -8.80
C MET A 501 22.21 -21.92 -9.91
N MET A 502 21.74 -23.16 -9.85
CA MET A 502 21.96 -24.15 -10.90
C MET A 502 20.98 -23.91 -12.06
N ILE A 503 21.48 -23.84 -13.28
CA ILE A 503 20.67 -23.81 -14.50
C ILE A 503 20.76 -25.17 -15.20
N PRO A 504 19.62 -25.86 -15.43
CA PRO A 504 19.63 -27.13 -16.15
C PRO A 504 20.01 -26.91 -17.63
N GLU A 505 20.64 -27.91 -18.26
CA GLU A 505 21.22 -27.80 -19.62
C GLU A 505 20.21 -27.37 -20.70
N ASP A 506 18.92 -27.66 -20.52
CA ASP A 506 17.84 -27.29 -21.44
C ASP A 506 17.46 -25.80 -21.38
N GLN A 507 17.98 -25.06 -20.40
CA GLN A 507 17.73 -23.64 -20.16
C GLN A 507 18.99 -22.77 -20.30
N GLN A 508 20.11 -23.35 -20.73
CA GLN A 508 21.37 -22.67 -21.06
C GLN A 508 21.39 -22.29 -22.54
#